data_AF-A0A7S4K2Z9-F1
#
_entry.id   AF-A0A7S4K2Z9-F1
#
_cell.length_a   1.000
_cell.length_b   1.000
_cell.length_c   1.000
_cell.angle_alpha   90.00
_cell.angle_beta   90.00
_cell.angle_gamma   90.00
#
_symmetry.space_group_name_H-M   'P 1'
#
loop_
_entity.id
_entity.type
_entity.pdbx_description
1 polymer ?
#
loop_
_entity_poly.entity_id
_entity_poly.type
_entity_poly.pdbx_seq_one_letter_code
_entity_poly.pdbx_strand_id
1 'polypeptide(L)'
;MAERRGDEELSRMLARQDGRYASRVAEIYSISDTKSARGVGMIARCDIDGGEIILVEKPLHTQPAGYGRSFLRRSDVAPLLTAIDRYGYGRTTSSQHRPSSSGDPRKYPPPPAEVREAMDRMAEMNATERMLESPRLDDLWKLHDAHNRAAAGDAVMIHGLVSIAGRKLNGRIGRVAGRDDEDADRCAVEIAAGSGERRSRKSIKRDNLKTLGGIFRTNFFESRDGGKQMVFGTMSRINHACGTYANALKLIVDDDDSDGNGDGDGNGNGTTSSNKAYLVAGRDISMGEEIFIDYVPSDDADEDNDKGGDDDDHRRQRRLDSLRNQYNFRCQCPEHSAR
;
A
#
# COMPACT_ATOMS: atom_id res chain seq x y z
N MET A 1 16.42 -20.64 9.81
CA MET A 1 17.69 -20.00 10.24
C MET A 1 18.64 -19.69 9.08
N ALA A 2 18.64 -20.45 7.98
CA ALA A 2 19.50 -20.18 6.82
C ALA A 2 19.11 -18.91 6.05
N GLU A 3 17.81 -18.67 5.80
CA GLU A 3 17.32 -17.45 5.12
C GLU A 3 17.66 -16.16 5.88
N ARG A 4 17.51 -16.14 7.21
CA ARG A 4 17.86 -14.98 8.04
C ARG A 4 19.32 -14.57 7.92
N ARG A 5 20.25 -15.53 7.77
CA ARG A 5 21.68 -15.22 7.56
C ARG A 5 21.94 -14.64 6.17
N GLY A 6 21.24 -15.11 5.14
CA GLY A 6 21.31 -14.55 3.79
C GLY A 6 20.83 -13.09 3.75
N ASP A 7 19.73 -12.78 4.44
CA ASP A 7 19.13 -11.44 4.44
C ASP A 7 20.00 -10.38 5.11
N GLU A 8 20.67 -10.73 6.22
CA GLU A 8 21.55 -9.79 6.94
C GLU A 8 22.82 -9.48 6.16
N GLU A 9 23.39 -10.48 5.48
CA GLU A 9 24.56 -10.30 4.61
C GLU A 9 24.18 -9.46 3.39
N LEU A 10 23.04 -9.74 2.77
CA LEU A 10 22.48 -8.95 1.67
C LEU A 10 22.24 -7.51 2.11
N SER A 11 21.60 -7.27 3.25
CA SER A 11 21.35 -5.92 3.79
C SER A 11 22.65 -5.14 4.00
N ARG A 12 23.69 -5.78 4.54
CA ARG A 12 25.03 -5.18 4.69
C ARG A 12 25.71 -4.89 3.36
N MET A 13 25.54 -5.75 2.36
CA MET A 13 26.06 -5.53 1.00
C MET A 13 25.36 -4.34 0.34
N LEU A 14 24.03 -4.27 0.44
CA LEU A 14 23.20 -3.22 -0.13
C LEU A 14 23.55 -1.84 0.45
N ALA A 15 23.74 -1.73 1.77
CA ALA A 15 24.12 -0.49 2.43
C ALA A 15 25.45 0.09 1.94
N ARG A 16 26.39 -0.76 1.48
CA ARG A 16 27.69 -0.32 0.92
C ARG A 16 27.60 0.20 -0.51
N GLN A 17 26.55 -0.15 -1.26
CA GLN A 17 26.41 0.19 -2.68
C GLN A 17 25.62 1.48 -2.93
N ASP A 18 24.90 1.99 -1.93
CA ASP A 18 23.95 3.11 -2.03
C ASP A 18 24.54 4.36 -2.71
N GLY A 19 25.81 4.68 -2.43
CA GLY A 19 26.50 5.86 -2.99
C GLY A 19 26.83 5.80 -4.48
N ARG A 20 26.96 4.59 -5.07
CA ARG A 20 27.22 4.42 -6.52
C ARG A 20 25.93 4.27 -7.33
N TYR A 21 24.82 4.03 -6.66
CA TYR A 21 23.59 3.60 -7.30
C TYR A 21 22.77 4.77 -7.87
N ALA A 22 22.78 5.92 -7.18
CA ALA A 22 21.99 7.10 -7.54
C ALA A 22 22.24 7.64 -8.97
N SER A 23 23.41 7.40 -9.57
CA SER A 23 23.72 7.88 -10.92
C SER A 23 23.20 7.00 -12.06
N ARG A 24 22.83 5.73 -11.80
CA ARG A 24 22.38 4.77 -12.84
C ARG A 24 20.86 4.59 -12.91
N VAL A 25 20.10 5.03 -11.89
CA VAL A 25 18.67 4.75 -11.75
C VAL A 25 17.84 5.08 -13.01
N ALA A 26 18.09 6.24 -13.64
CA ALA A 26 17.35 6.65 -14.84
C ALA A 26 17.71 5.87 -16.11
N GLU A 27 18.86 5.17 -16.10
CA GLU A 27 19.33 4.32 -17.20
C GLU A 27 18.78 2.90 -17.10
N ILE A 28 18.36 2.47 -15.91
CA ILE A 28 17.93 1.10 -15.63
C ILE A 28 16.45 0.89 -15.95
N TYR A 29 15.59 1.86 -15.64
CA TYR A 29 14.16 1.72 -15.89
C TYR A 29 13.48 3.03 -16.33
N SER A 30 12.27 2.90 -16.85
CA SER A 30 11.33 3.99 -17.07
C SER A 30 9.95 3.64 -16.52
N ILE A 31 9.17 4.66 -16.19
CA ILE A 31 7.78 4.51 -15.77
C ILE A 31 6.90 4.96 -16.94
N SER A 32 6.07 4.07 -17.47
CA SER A 32 5.23 4.35 -18.64
C SER A 32 3.88 3.68 -18.55
N ASP A 33 2.90 4.20 -19.30
CA ASP A 33 1.63 3.51 -19.50
C ASP A 33 1.88 2.15 -20.17
N THR A 34 1.40 1.07 -19.55
CA THR A 34 1.58 -0.27 -20.10
C THR A 34 0.39 -0.66 -20.96
N LYS A 35 0.66 -1.37 -22.06
CA LYS A 35 -0.41 -1.88 -22.94
C LYS A 35 -1.14 -3.08 -22.33
N SER A 36 -0.43 -3.83 -21.47
CA SER A 36 -0.82 -5.10 -20.85
C SER A 36 -1.79 -4.90 -19.69
N ALA A 37 -1.57 -3.89 -18.85
CA ALA A 37 -2.39 -3.57 -17.70
C ALA A 37 -2.90 -2.14 -17.85
N ARG A 38 -4.19 -1.89 -17.61
CA ARG A 38 -4.73 -0.52 -17.57
C ARG A 38 -4.01 0.26 -16.45
N GLY A 39 -2.93 0.96 -16.76
CA GLY A 39 -2.15 1.64 -15.74
C GLY A 39 -0.72 1.95 -16.17
N VAL A 40 0.08 2.28 -15.15
CA VAL A 40 1.48 2.66 -15.26
C VAL A 40 2.32 1.51 -14.71
N GLY A 41 3.41 1.16 -15.40
CA GLY A 41 4.33 0.10 -15.00
C GLY A 41 5.78 0.53 -15.14
N MET A 42 6.68 -0.27 -14.57
CA MET A 42 8.12 -0.06 -14.65
C MET A 42 8.71 -0.93 -15.76
N ILE A 43 9.39 -0.33 -16.73
CA ILE A 43 9.97 -1.02 -17.89
C ILE A 43 11.49 -0.93 -17.84
N ALA A 44 12.18 -2.05 -18.00
CA ALA A 44 13.64 -2.12 -18.08
C ALA A 44 14.16 -1.37 -19.32
N ARG A 45 15.17 -0.52 -19.15
CA ARG A 45 15.79 0.28 -20.23
C ARG A 45 17.10 -0.31 -20.76
N CYS A 46 17.63 -1.28 -20.04
CA CYS A 46 18.76 -2.11 -20.42
C CYS A 46 18.48 -3.55 -19.95
N ASP A 47 19.33 -4.48 -20.35
CA ASP A 47 19.36 -5.80 -19.71
C ASP A 47 19.82 -5.64 -18.26
N ILE A 48 19.19 -6.38 -17.34
CA ILE A 48 19.47 -6.35 -15.90
C ILE A 48 19.75 -7.79 -15.49
N ASP A 49 20.92 -8.02 -14.91
CA ASP A 49 21.32 -9.36 -14.46
C ASP A 49 20.58 -9.74 -13.17
N GLY A 50 20.28 -11.04 -13.02
CA GLY A 50 19.73 -11.57 -11.77
C GLY A 50 20.60 -11.22 -10.56
N GLY A 51 19.97 -10.68 -9.51
CA GLY A 51 20.62 -10.19 -8.30
C GLY A 51 21.11 -8.74 -8.36
N GLU A 52 21.04 -8.07 -9.52
CA GLU A 52 21.35 -6.64 -9.59
C GLU A 52 20.28 -5.84 -8.83
N ILE A 53 20.71 -4.84 -8.04
CA ILE A 53 19.80 -3.84 -7.50
C ILE A 53 19.19 -3.10 -8.69
N ILE A 54 17.91 -2.74 -8.60
CA ILE A 54 17.16 -1.95 -9.60
C ILE A 54 16.82 -0.58 -9.01
N LEU A 55 16.37 -0.53 -7.76
CA LEU A 55 15.90 0.68 -7.08
C LEU A 55 16.33 0.66 -5.61
N VAL A 56 16.73 1.82 -5.09
CA VAL A 56 16.79 2.11 -3.65
C VAL A 56 15.95 3.34 -3.38
N GLU A 57 15.00 3.26 -2.45
CA GLU A 57 14.06 4.34 -2.19
C GLU A 57 13.77 4.51 -0.70
N LYS A 58 13.73 5.77 -0.24
CA LYS A 58 13.23 6.12 1.09
C LYS A 58 11.71 6.31 1.04
N PRO A 59 10.96 5.93 2.09
CA PRO A 59 9.52 6.09 2.10
C PRO A 59 9.12 7.56 1.99
N LEU A 60 8.01 7.83 1.30
CA LEU A 60 7.30 9.10 1.34
C LEU A 60 6.63 9.31 2.69
N HIS A 61 6.19 8.22 3.32
CA HIS A 61 5.48 8.20 4.59
C HIS A 61 5.73 6.89 5.32
N THR A 62 5.89 6.96 6.64
CA THR A 62 6.02 5.81 7.52
C THR A 62 5.06 5.99 8.69
N GLN A 63 4.37 4.92 9.08
CA GLN A 63 3.53 4.92 10.26
C GLN A 63 3.59 3.57 10.99
N PRO A 64 3.39 3.53 12.31
CA PRO A 64 3.29 2.24 13.01
C PRO A 64 2.04 1.47 12.56
N ALA A 65 2.11 0.15 12.57
CA ALA A 65 0.93 -0.68 12.32
C ALA A 65 -0.13 -0.45 13.42
N GLY A 66 -1.40 -0.51 13.03
CA GLY A 66 -2.53 -0.34 13.93
C GLY A 66 -2.95 1.12 14.20
N TYR A 67 -3.80 1.27 15.21
CA TYR A 67 -4.56 2.50 15.47
C TYR A 67 -3.97 3.31 16.62
N GLY A 68 -3.86 4.63 16.44
CA GLY A 68 -3.49 5.54 17.52
C GLY A 68 -4.57 5.64 18.60
N ARG A 69 -4.18 5.90 19.85
CA ARG A 69 -5.15 6.10 20.96
C ARG A 69 -6.06 7.32 20.75
N SER A 70 -5.54 8.39 20.16
CA SER A 70 -6.31 9.58 19.79
C SER A 70 -7.38 9.24 18.76
N PHE A 71 -6.98 8.52 17.70
CA PHE A 71 -7.86 8.08 16.63
C PHE A 71 -9.05 7.26 17.16
N LEU A 72 -8.79 6.26 18.01
CA LEU A 72 -9.84 5.40 18.58
C LEU A 72 -10.83 6.14 19.49
N ARG A 73 -10.49 7.34 19.97
CA ARG A 73 -11.35 8.18 20.83
C ARG A 73 -12.22 9.15 20.04
N ARG A 74 -12.07 9.23 18.72
CA ARG A 74 -12.88 10.13 17.90
C ARG A 74 -14.35 9.68 17.88
N SER A 75 -15.26 10.63 17.93
CA SER A 75 -16.71 10.36 17.96
C SER A 75 -17.22 9.72 16.67
N ASP A 76 -16.60 10.01 15.53
CA ASP A 76 -16.93 9.41 14.23
C ASP A 76 -16.40 7.98 14.06
N VAL A 77 -15.48 7.53 14.92
CA VAL A 77 -14.96 6.15 14.94
C VAL A 77 -15.81 5.23 15.82
N ALA A 78 -16.48 5.76 16.85
CA ALA A 78 -17.27 4.97 17.79
C ALA A 78 -18.39 4.11 17.14
N PRO A 79 -19.14 4.59 16.13
CA PRO A 79 -20.11 3.75 15.42
C PRO A 79 -19.46 2.58 14.67
N LEU A 80 -18.26 2.77 14.12
CA LEU A 80 -17.52 1.72 13.40
C LEU A 80 -17.03 0.63 14.36
N LEU A 81 -16.47 1.03 15.50
CA LEU A 81 -16.11 0.11 16.58
C LEU A 81 -17.32 -0.68 17.07
N THR A 82 -18.48 -0.02 17.23
CA THR A 82 -19.73 -0.68 17.64
C THR A 82 -20.16 -1.75 16.63
N ALA A 83 -20.03 -1.46 15.32
CA ALA A 83 -20.33 -2.43 14.27
C ALA A 83 -19.38 -3.64 14.33
N ILE A 84 -18.09 -3.42 14.58
CA ILE A 84 -17.08 -4.49 14.72
C ILE A 84 -17.34 -5.33 15.98
N ASP A 85 -17.62 -4.68 17.11
CA ASP A 85 -17.85 -5.33 18.41
C ASP A 85 -19.12 -6.20 18.42
N ARG A 86 -20.17 -5.80 17.68
CA ARG A 86 -21.43 -6.55 17.58
C ARG A 86 -21.23 -8.00 17.16
N TYR A 87 -20.19 -8.28 16.39
CA TYR A 87 -19.88 -9.61 15.85
C TYR A 87 -18.74 -10.32 16.59
N GLY A 88 -18.30 -9.78 17.75
CA GLY A 88 -17.28 -10.41 18.58
C GLY A 88 -15.85 -10.26 18.08
N TYR A 89 -15.62 -9.50 17.00
CA TYR A 89 -14.28 -9.27 16.43
C TYR A 89 -13.39 -8.36 17.30
N GLY A 90 -13.96 -7.53 18.18
CA GLY A 90 -13.19 -6.61 19.03
C GLY A 90 -12.84 -7.10 20.44
N ARG A 91 -13.29 -8.29 20.85
CA ARG A 91 -13.11 -8.79 22.24
C ARG A 91 -11.88 -9.68 22.48
N THR A 92 -11.06 -9.98 21.48
CA THR A 92 -9.79 -10.69 21.68
C THR A 92 -8.67 -9.70 22.05
N THR A 93 -8.79 -9.05 23.20
CA THR A 93 -7.70 -8.23 23.79
C THR A 93 -6.67 -9.07 24.55
N SER A 94 -6.80 -10.40 24.58
CA SER A 94 -5.72 -11.29 24.98
C SER A 94 -4.85 -11.61 23.77
N SER A 95 -3.56 -11.29 23.88
CA SER A 95 -2.47 -11.49 22.91
C SER A 95 -2.24 -12.96 22.45
N GLN A 96 -3.16 -13.88 22.73
CA GLN A 96 -3.04 -15.31 22.42
C GLN A 96 -3.87 -15.76 21.20
N HIS A 97 -4.65 -14.87 20.60
CA HIS A 97 -5.37 -15.16 19.36
C HIS A 97 -5.07 -14.10 18.30
N ARG A 98 -3.79 -13.97 17.91
CA ARG A 98 -3.59 -13.93 16.45
C ARG A 98 -4.20 -15.25 15.98
N PRO A 99 -5.20 -15.27 15.08
CA PRO A 99 -5.54 -16.52 14.41
C PRO A 99 -4.19 -17.05 13.92
N SER A 100 -3.74 -18.18 14.47
CA SER A 100 -2.56 -18.82 13.92
C SER A 100 -2.84 -18.96 12.44
N SER A 101 -1.84 -18.75 11.58
CA SER A 101 -1.97 -19.05 10.15
C SER A 101 -2.54 -20.47 9.92
N SER A 102 -2.38 -21.37 10.89
CA SER A 102 -2.96 -22.71 10.97
C SER A 102 -4.43 -22.83 11.41
N GLY A 103 -5.14 -21.72 11.65
CA GLY A 103 -6.54 -21.75 12.08
C GLY A 103 -7.44 -22.23 10.95
N ASP A 104 -8.03 -23.42 11.12
CA ASP A 104 -9.03 -23.98 10.20
C ASP A 104 -9.99 -22.87 9.72
N PRO A 105 -10.01 -22.51 8.42
CA PRO A 105 -10.86 -21.44 7.91
C PRO A 105 -12.35 -21.71 8.12
N ARG A 106 -12.74 -22.96 8.44
CA ARG A 106 -14.10 -23.31 8.86
C ARG A 106 -14.45 -22.77 10.26
N LYS A 107 -13.45 -22.51 11.10
CA LYS A 107 -13.62 -22.03 12.49
C LYS A 107 -13.93 -20.54 12.57
N TYR A 108 -13.57 -19.77 11.55
CA TYR A 108 -13.81 -18.33 11.48
C TYR A 108 -14.39 -17.97 10.11
N PRO A 109 -15.73 -17.92 9.96
CA PRO A 109 -16.33 -17.46 8.71
C PRO A 109 -15.85 -16.03 8.41
N PRO A 110 -15.76 -15.64 7.12
CA PRO A 110 -15.38 -14.28 6.78
C PRO A 110 -16.32 -13.27 7.47
N PRO A 111 -15.80 -12.11 7.88
CA PRO A 111 -16.61 -11.10 8.55
C PRO A 111 -17.79 -10.69 7.66
N PRO A 112 -18.97 -10.40 8.27
CA PRO A 112 -20.09 -9.81 7.55
C PRO A 112 -19.66 -8.55 6.79
N ALA A 113 -20.36 -8.24 5.69
CA ALA A 113 -20.02 -7.10 4.84
C ALA A 113 -19.95 -5.77 5.62
N GLU A 114 -20.89 -5.51 6.53
CA GLU A 114 -20.93 -4.32 7.40
C GLU A 114 -19.67 -4.21 8.28
N VAL A 115 -19.20 -5.33 8.85
CA VAL A 115 -17.99 -5.35 9.68
C VAL A 115 -16.76 -5.06 8.84
N ARG A 116 -16.65 -5.69 7.67
CA ARG A 116 -15.54 -5.45 6.74
C ARG A 116 -15.52 -4.00 6.26
N GLU A 117 -16.67 -3.42 5.93
CA GLU A 117 -16.79 -2.01 5.57
C GLU A 117 -16.38 -1.08 6.72
N ALA A 118 -16.76 -1.40 7.96
CA ALA A 118 -16.34 -0.65 9.13
C ALA A 118 -14.82 -0.73 9.38
N MET A 119 -14.23 -1.93 9.27
CA MET A 119 -12.79 -2.13 9.40
C MET A 119 -12.01 -1.39 8.31
N ASP A 120 -12.44 -1.53 7.06
CA ASP A 120 -11.87 -0.81 5.91
C ASP A 120 -11.91 0.70 6.15
N ARG A 121 -13.07 1.22 6.58
CA ARG A 121 -13.26 2.64 6.84
C ARG A 121 -12.36 3.14 7.97
N MET A 122 -12.23 2.38 9.05
CA MET A 122 -11.32 2.72 10.15
C MET A 122 -9.86 2.78 9.69
N ALA A 123 -9.42 1.80 8.89
CA ALA A 123 -8.07 1.77 8.34
C ALA A 123 -7.80 3.02 7.46
N GLU A 124 -8.75 3.37 6.59
CA GLU A 124 -8.66 4.54 5.71
C GLU A 124 -8.61 5.87 6.49
N MET A 125 -9.44 6.01 7.53
CA MET A 125 -9.46 7.21 8.37
C MET A 125 -8.16 7.37 9.18
N ASN A 126 -7.63 6.27 9.75
CA ASN A 126 -6.37 6.27 10.50
C ASN A 126 -5.18 6.62 9.60
N ALA A 127 -5.13 6.04 8.40
CA ALA A 127 -4.11 6.37 7.40
C ALA A 127 -4.20 7.84 6.96
N THR A 128 -5.41 8.35 6.73
CA THR A 128 -5.64 9.74 6.34
C THR A 128 -5.13 10.72 7.40
N GLU A 129 -5.46 10.48 8.68
CA GLU A 129 -5.02 11.33 9.80
C GLU A 129 -3.49 11.46 9.83
N ARG A 130 -2.79 10.33 9.68
CA ARG A 130 -1.32 10.30 9.72
C ARG A 130 -0.66 10.85 8.46
N MET A 131 -1.21 10.57 7.29
CA MET A 131 -0.63 11.06 6.03
C MET A 131 -0.78 12.57 5.87
N LEU A 132 -1.83 13.18 6.44
CA LEU A 132 -1.97 14.63 6.43
C LEU A 132 -0.83 15.35 7.16
N GLU A 133 -0.15 14.67 8.08
CA GLU A 133 1.02 15.16 8.81
C GLU A 133 2.34 14.91 8.05
N SER A 134 2.30 14.20 6.91
CA SER A 134 3.51 13.89 6.14
C SER A 134 4.13 15.16 5.54
N PRO A 135 5.45 15.37 5.68
CA PRO A 135 6.15 16.46 5.01
C PRO A 135 6.17 16.32 3.47
N ARG A 136 5.76 15.15 2.94
CA ARG A 136 5.74 14.83 1.51
C ARG A 136 4.32 14.60 0.99
N LEU A 137 3.32 15.26 1.59
CA LEU A 137 1.91 15.14 1.22
C LEU A 137 1.64 15.33 -0.27
N ASP A 138 2.31 16.30 -0.92
CA ASP A 138 2.16 16.55 -2.35
C ASP A 138 2.62 15.37 -3.21
N ASP A 139 3.65 14.63 -2.78
CA ASP A 139 4.11 13.43 -3.47
C ASP A 139 3.14 12.27 -3.28
N LEU A 140 2.57 12.12 -2.07
CA LEU A 140 1.57 11.09 -1.78
C LEU A 140 0.34 11.24 -2.68
N TRP A 141 -0.13 12.48 -2.90
CA TRP A 141 -1.25 12.74 -3.79
C TRP A 141 -1.00 12.36 -5.26
N LYS A 142 0.24 12.14 -5.68
CA LYS A 142 0.56 11.67 -7.04
C LYS A 142 0.30 10.16 -7.18
N LEU A 143 0.32 9.39 -6.11
CA LEU A 143 0.17 7.92 -6.11
C LEU A 143 -1.23 7.47 -6.47
N HIS A 144 -1.39 6.26 -7.00
CA HIS A 144 -2.68 5.76 -7.47
C HIS A 144 -3.66 5.51 -6.32
N ASP A 145 -4.93 5.87 -6.47
CA ASP A 145 -6.01 5.43 -5.56
C ASP A 145 -6.86 4.42 -6.33
N ALA A 146 -6.71 3.13 -6.02
CA ALA A 146 -7.48 2.09 -6.69
C ALA A 146 -8.91 1.96 -6.13
N HIS A 147 -9.17 2.51 -4.94
CA HIS A 147 -10.43 2.34 -4.25
C HIS A 147 -11.43 3.44 -4.60
N ASN A 148 -10.97 4.71 -4.67
CA ASN A 148 -11.81 5.88 -4.98
C ASN A 148 -13.08 5.95 -4.11
N ARG A 149 -12.97 5.53 -2.84
CA ARG A 149 -14.08 5.41 -1.88
C ARG A 149 -14.27 6.67 -1.04
N ALA A 150 -14.40 7.81 -1.72
CA ALA A 150 -14.61 9.09 -1.03
C ALA A 150 -15.94 9.10 -0.25
N ALA A 151 -15.87 9.40 1.05
CA ALA A 151 -17.02 9.55 1.94
C ALA A 151 -17.07 10.95 2.56
N ALA A 152 -18.22 11.30 3.14
CA ALA A 152 -18.41 12.60 3.79
C ALA A 152 -17.33 12.84 4.86
N GLY A 153 -16.76 14.04 4.86
CA GLY A 153 -15.66 14.44 5.72
C GLY A 153 -14.28 14.13 5.16
N ASP A 154 -14.12 13.31 4.11
CA ASP A 154 -12.80 12.97 3.59
C ASP A 154 -12.11 14.14 2.90
N ALA A 155 -10.80 14.25 3.13
CA ALA A 155 -9.93 15.07 2.31
C ALA A 155 -9.71 14.37 0.97
N VAL A 156 -9.94 15.10 -0.13
CA VAL A 156 -9.87 14.54 -1.48
C VAL A 156 -9.10 15.43 -2.44
N MET A 157 -8.43 14.81 -3.41
CA MET A 157 -7.89 15.49 -4.58
C MET A 157 -8.74 15.17 -5.80
N ILE A 158 -9.15 16.20 -6.53
CA ILE A 158 -9.86 16.04 -7.80
C ILE A 158 -8.86 15.64 -8.89
N HIS A 159 -9.18 14.62 -9.69
CA HIS A 159 -8.32 14.16 -10.79
C HIS A 159 -9.11 13.56 -11.95
N GLY A 160 -8.45 13.32 -13.08
CA GLY A 160 -9.00 12.54 -14.19
C GLY A 160 -10.15 13.22 -14.95
N LEU A 161 -10.46 14.48 -14.68
CA LEU A 161 -11.48 15.20 -15.42
C LEU A 161 -10.96 15.58 -16.82
N VAL A 162 -11.73 15.24 -17.85
CA VAL A 162 -11.33 15.40 -19.26
C VAL A 162 -11.89 16.66 -19.92
N SER A 163 -12.99 17.23 -19.41
CA SER A 163 -13.60 18.44 -19.97
C SER A 163 -12.72 19.67 -19.73
N ILE A 164 -12.83 20.69 -20.60
CA ILE A 164 -12.02 21.92 -20.47
C ILE A 164 -12.20 22.57 -19.09
N ALA A 165 -13.44 22.66 -18.60
CA ALA A 165 -13.74 23.19 -17.28
C ALA A 165 -13.24 22.26 -16.16
N GLY A 166 -13.42 20.95 -16.31
CA GLY A 166 -13.00 19.96 -15.31
C GLY A 166 -11.48 19.87 -15.17
N ARG A 167 -10.72 20.00 -16.26
CA ARG A 167 -9.25 20.02 -16.22
C ARG A 167 -8.69 21.10 -15.32
N LYS A 168 -9.39 22.25 -15.16
CA LYS A 168 -8.99 23.33 -14.25
C LYS A 168 -9.16 22.96 -12.77
N LEU A 169 -9.94 21.92 -12.47
CA LEU A 169 -10.15 21.40 -11.12
C LEU A 169 -9.18 20.26 -10.77
N ASN A 170 -8.53 19.62 -11.76
CA ASN A 170 -7.56 18.57 -11.49
C ASN A 170 -6.40 19.10 -10.63
N GLY A 171 -6.01 18.33 -9.62
CA GLY A 171 -5.00 18.71 -8.63
C GLY A 171 -5.51 19.61 -7.49
N ARG A 172 -6.76 20.10 -7.55
CA ARG A 172 -7.36 20.86 -6.45
C ARG A 172 -7.74 19.91 -5.31
N ILE A 173 -7.44 20.34 -4.09
CA ILE A 173 -7.78 19.64 -2.86
C ILE A 173 -9.05 20.23 -2.26
N GLY A 174 -9.92 19.36 -1.75
CA GLY A 174 -11.16 19.74 -1.11
C GLY A 174 -11.55 18.76 -0.02
N ARG A 175 -12.77 18.93 0.50
CA ARG A 175 -13.40 18.01 1.44
C ARG A 175 -14.76 17.58 0.91
N VAL A 176 -15.10 16.32 1.06
CA VAL A 176 -16.44 15.82 0.70
C VAL A 176 -17.44 16.33 1.73
N ALA A 177 -18.39 17.15 1.32
CA ALA A 177 -19.48 17.61 2.17
C ALA A 177 -20.58 16.55 2.33
N GLY A 178 -20.74 15.68 1.33
CA GLY A 178 -21.75 14.63 1.31
C GLY A 178 -21.95 14.05 -0.09
N ARG A 179 -23.07 13.34 -0.26
CA ARG A 179 -23.55 12.98 -1.59
C ARG A 179 -24.11 14.23 -2.30
N ASP A 180 -24.09 14.21 -3.61
CA ASP A 180 -24.82 15.19 -4.40
C ASP A 180 -26.32 14.89 -4.32
N ASP A 181 -27.14 15.93 -4.18
CA ASP A 181 -28.59 15.79 -3.98
C ASP A 181 -29.32 15.38 -5.27
N GLU A 182 -28.72 15.65 -6.43
CA GLU A 182 -29.27 15.34 -7.75
C GLU A 182 -28.72 14.01 -8.31
N ASP A 183 -27.52 13.59 -7.89
CA ASP A 183 -26.84 12.40 -8.40
C ASP A 183 -26.11 11.62 -7.28
N ALA A 184 -26.69 10.48 -6.88
CA ALA A 184 -26.17 9.65 -5.78
C ALA A 184 -24.78 9.03 -6.04
N ASP A 185 -24.34 8.99 -7.30
CA ASP A 185 -23.01 8.53 -7.71
C ASP A 185 -21.96 9.65 -7.71
N ARG A 186 -22.38 10.88 -7.44
CA ARG A 186 -21.52 12.05 -7.29
C ARG A 186 -21.42 12.48 -5.83
N CYS A 187 -20.28 13.09 -5.54
CA CYS A 187 -19.98 13.69 -4.26
C CYS A 187 -20.02 15.21 -4.40
N ALA A 188 -20.65 15.85 -3.42
CA ALA A 188 -20.51 17.27 -3.21
C ALA A 188 -19.17 17.55 -2.56
N VAL A 189 -18.27 18.23 -3.27
CA VAL A 189 -16.92 18.55 -2.80
C VAL A 189 -16.79 20.05 -2.57
N GLU A 190 -16.43 20.43 -1.34
CA GLU A 190 -16.04 21.79 -0.99
C GLU A 190 -14.55 21.97 -1.29
N ILE A 191 -14.27 22.75 -2.34
CA ILE A 191 -12.89 23.02 -2.76
C ILE A 191 -12.35 24.17 -1.90
N ALA A 192 -11.15 23.98 -1.34
CA ALA A 192 -10.47 25.03 -0.60
C ALA A 192 -10.27 26.26 -1.50
N ALA A 193 -10.62 27.43 -0.99
CA ALA A 193 -10.38 28.68 -1.67
C ALA A 193 -8.87 28.88 -1.86
N GLY A 194 -8.44 29.24 -3.08
CA GLY A 194 -7.14 29.90 -3.25
C GLY A 194 -7.14 31.24 -2.50
N SER A 195 -5.96 31.84 -2.31
CA SER A 195 -5.83 33.15 -1.66
C SER A 195 -6.73 34.20 -2.34
N GLY A 196 -7.91 34.45 -1.77
CA GLY A 196 -8.90 35.42 -2.27
C GLY A 196 -10.14 34.85 -2.98
N GLU A 197 -10.23 33.54 -3.23
CA GLU A 197 -11.45 32.95 -3.82
C GLU A 197 -12.49 32.59 -2.74
N ARG A 198 -13.77 32.50 -3.10
CA ARG A 198 -14.78 31.92 -2.22
C ARG A 198 -14.72 30.40 -2.32
N ARG A 199 -14.94 29.70 -1.20
CA ARG A 199 -15.15 28.24 -1.21
C ARG A 199 -16.25 27.92 -2.22
N SER A 200 -15.97 27.00 -3.14
CA SER A 200 -16.94 26.57 -4.14
C SER A 200 -17.28 25.11 -3.93
N ARG A 201 -18.58 24.80 -3.95
CA ARG A 201 -19.09 23.43 -3.91
C ARG A 201 -19.21 22.92 -5.35
N LYS A 202 -18.66 21.75 -5.63
CA LYS A 202 -18.70 21.10 -6.96
C LYS A 202 -19.22 19.68 -6.84
N SER A 203 -20.03 19.28 -7.81
CA SER A 203 -20.48 17.90 -7.97
C SER A 203 -19.46 17.12 -8.78
N ILE A 204 -18.81 16.12 -8.18
CA ILE A 204 -17.71 15.35 -8.81
C ILE A 204 -18.01 13.86 -8.70
N LYS A 205 -17.79 13.08 -9.77
CA LYS A 205 -17.92 11.61 -9.72
C LYS A 205 -16.88 11.01 -8.78
N ARG A 206 -17.23 9.93 -8.07
CA ARG A 206 -16.29 9.25 -7.15
C ARG A 206 -14.98 8.82 -7.82
N ASP A 207 -15.03 8.30 -9.04
CA ASP A 207 -13.85 7.89 -9.83
C ASP A 207 -12.90 9.06 -10.19
N ASN A 208 -13.31 10.30 -9.93
CA ASN A 208 -12.49 11.50 -10.13
C ASN A 208 -12.02 12.09 -8.79
N LEU A 209 -12.10 11.34 -7.69
CA LEU A 209 -11.69 11.73 -6.36
C LEU A 209 -10.71 10.72 -5.77
N LYS A 210 -9.49 11.18 -5.48
CA LYS A 210 -8.50 10.42 -4.71
C LYS A 210 -8.65 10.76 -3.25
N THR A 211 -8.40 9.77 -2.41
CA THR A 211 -8.41 9.86 -0.95
C THR A 211 -7.05 9.43 -0.41
N LEU A 212 -6.61 9.99 0.72
CA LEU A 212 -5.35 9.53 1.33
C LEU A 212 -5.49 8.09 1.85
N GLY A 213 -6.65 7.72 2.40
CA GLY A 213 -6.92 6.35 2.83
C GLY A 213 -6.86 5.34 1.68
N GLY A 214 -7.47 5.64 0.53
CA GLY A 214 -7.41 4.78 -0.65
C GLY A 214 -6.01 4.73 -1.27
N ILE A 215 -5.30 5.86 -1.32
CA ILE A 215 -3.87 5.91 -1.69
C ILE A 215 -3.06 5.02 -0.75
N PHE A 216 -3.20 5.17 0.56
CA PHE A 216 -2.46 4.37 1.53
C PHE A 216 -2.70 2.89 1.28
N ARG A 217 -3.96 2.47 1.31
CA ARG A 217 -4.37 1.06 1.13
C ARG A 217 -3.83 0.43 -0.15
N THR A 218 -3.78 1.21 -1.23
CA THR A 218 -3.29 0.75 -2.54
C THR A 218 -1.76 0.64 -2.59
N ASN A 219 -1.02 1.48 -1.84
CA ASN A 219 0.42 1.70 -2.08
C ASN A 219 1.32 1.38 -0.88
N PHE A 220 0.76 1.02 0.28
CA PHE A 220 1.56 0.72 1.46
C PHE A 220 2.24 -0.65 1.36
N PHE A 221 3.39 -0.73 2.02
CA PHE A 221 4.16 -1.94 2.25
C PHE A 221 4.35 -2.11 3.75
N GLU A 222 4.39 -3.35 4.22
CA GLU A 222 4.66 -3.65 5.61
C GLU A 222 6.15 -3.90 5.84
N SER A 223 6.65 -3.46 6.99
CA SER A 223 7.97 -3.89 7.47
C SER A 223 8.01 -5.39 7.69
N ARG A 224 9.22 -5.96 7.76
CA ARG A 224 9.41 -7.40 7.98
C ARG A 224 8.75 -7.90 9.27
N ASP A 225 8.77 -7.11 10.32
CA ASP A 225 8.15 -7.42 11.61
C ASP A 225 6.63 -7.13 11.66
N GLY A 226 6.08 -6.51 10.60
CA GLY A 226 4.70 -6.03 10.55
C GLY A 226 4.42 -4.88 11.52
N GLY A 227 5.44 -4.28 12.14
CA GLY A 227 5.34 -3.20 13.11
C GLY A 227 5.15 -1.83 12.47
N LYS A 228 5.47 -1.67 11.19
CA LYS A 228 5.38 -0.43 10.43
C LYS A 228 4.74 -0.66 9.07
N GLN A 229 4.14 0.41 8.57
CA GLN A 229 3.60 0.50 7.23
C GLN A 229 4.21 1.72 6.54
N MET A 230 4.65 1.54 5.30
CA MET A 230 5.44 2.52 4.55
C MET A 230 4.85 2.72 3.16
N VAL A 231 4.85 3.95 2.69
CA VAL A 231 4.44 4.29 1.32
C VAL A 231 5.65 4.81 0.57
N PHE A 232 5.89 4.31 -0.63
CA PHE A 232 7.02 4.68 -1.48
C PHE A 232 6.52 5.37 -2.75
N GLY A 233 7.36 6.18 -3.40
CA GLY A 233 6.96 6.94 -4.58
C GLY A 233 7.01 6.10 -5.85
N THR A 234 8.17 5.50 -6.07
CA THR A 234 8.50 4.76 -7.30
C THR A 234 8.14 3.29 -7.17
N MET A 235 8.45 2.66 -6.03
CA MET A 235 8.13 1.25 -5.81
C MET A 235 6.63 0.96 -5.89
N SER A 236 5.79 1.93 -5.50
CA SER A 236 4.32 1.85 -5.64
C SER A 236 3.80 1.96 -7.09
N ARG A 237 4.70 2.08 -8.09
CA ARG A 237 4.37 2.08 -9.53
C ARG A 237 4.70 0.76 -10.21
N ILE A 238 5.31 -0.18 -9.50
CA ILE A 238 5.69 -1.47 -10.05
C ILE A 238 4.46 -2.36 -10.05
N ASN A 239 4.09 -2.93 -11.19
CA ASN A 239 2.92 -3.79 -11.28
C ASN A 239 3.14 -5.14 -10.59
N HIS A 240 2.02 -5.82 -10.36
CA HIS A 240 2.00 -7.11 -9.74
C HIS A 240 2.13 -8.26 -10.74
N ALA A 241 2.93 -9.27 -10.41
CA ALA A 241 2.79 -10.62 -10.93
C ALA A 241 2.94 -11.64 -9.78
N CYS A 242 2.31 -12.80 -9.91
CA CYS A 242 2.29 -13.81 -8.85
C CYS A 242 3.52 -14.72 -8.89
N GLY A 243 4.07 -15.04 -7.72
CA GLY A 243 5.06 -16.11 -7.55
C GLY A 243 6.24 -15.96 -8.51
N THR A 244 6.51 -17.02 -9.28
CA THR A 244 7.64 -17.08 -10.24
C THR A 244 7.48 -16.15 -11.44
N TYR A 245 6.31 -15.54 -11.65
CA TYR A 245 6.11 -14.52 -12.68
C TYR A 245 6.56 -13.13 -12.23
N ALA A 246 6.73 -12.89 -10.92
CA ALA A 246 7.45 -11.72 -10.44
C ALA A 246 8.94 -11.89 -10.80
N ASN A 247 9.49 -10.93 -11.52
CA ASN A 247 10.90 -10.95 -11.94
C ASN A 247 11.79 -10.07 -11.04
N ALA A 248 11.22 -9.41 -10.03
CA ALA A 248 11.95 -8.66 -9.02
C ALA A 248 11.46 -8.95 -7.60
N LEU A 249 12.40 -8.85 -6.66
CA LEU A 249 12.19 -9.01 -5.23
C LEU A 249 12.22 -7.63 -4.56
N LYS A 250 11.25 -7.40 -3.66
CA LYS A 250 11.22 -6.21 -2.80
C LYS A 250 11.81 -6.56 -1.43
N LEU A 251 12.72 -5.73 -0.94
CA LEU A 251 13.31 -5.86 0.39
C LEU A 251 13.13 -4.54 1.14
N ILE A 252 12.60 -4.60 2.35
CA ILE A 252 12.40 -3.42 3.19
C ILE A 252 13.28 -3.59 4.42
N VAL A 253 14.21 -2.65 4.59
CA VAL A 253 15.17 -2.64 5.69
C VAL A 253 14.78 -1.53 6.65
N ASP A 254 14.49 -1.92 7.89
CA ASP A 254 14.26 -1.01 9.00
C ASP A 254 15.59 -0.77 9.73
N ASP A 255 16.05 0.48 9.77
CA ASP A 255 17.34 0.84 10.39
C ASP A 255 17.27 0.94 11.93
N ASP A 256 16.15 0.55 12.56
CA ASP A 256 15.97 0.65 14.02
C ASP A 256 16.77 -0.41 14.81
N ASP A 257 17.42 -1.35 14.12
CA ASP A 257 18.26 -2.40 14.71
C ASP A 257 19.69 -1.92 15.06
N SER A 258 19.93 -0.62 15.22
CA SER A 258 21.19 -0.16 15.83
C SER A 258 21.18 -0.49 17.32
N ASP A 259 21.47 -1.75 17.61
CA ASP A 259 21.90 -2.38 18.86
C ASP A 259 21.77 -1.49 20.10
N GLY A 260 20.66 -1.68 20.81
CA GLY A 260 20.33 -1.06 22.09
C GLY A 260 21.26 -1.43 23.24
N ASN A 261 22.56 -1.14 23.11
CA ASN A 261 23.53 -1.15 24.21
C ASN A 261 23.89 0.27 24.67
N GLY A 262 23.07 1.27 24.34
CA GLY A 262 23.21 2.62 24.84
C GLY A 262 22.43 2.83 26.13
N ASP A 263 23.06 2.61 27.29
CA ASP A 263 22.63 3.10 28.61
C ASP A 263 22.69 4.66 28.70
N GLY A 264 22.45 5.36 27.59
CA GLY A 264 22.81 6.76 27.39
C GLY A 264 21.62 7.70 27.51
N ASP A 265 21.49 8.31 28.69
CA ASP A 265 20.83 9.58 29.03
C ASP A 265 20.20 10.37 27.86
N GLY A 266 18.97 9.99 27.49
CA GLY A 266 17.78 10.86 27.47
C GLY A 266 17.74 12.14 26.63
N ASN A 267 18.73 12.46 25.78
CA ASN A 267 18.70 13.73 25.02
C ASN A 267 19.20 13.64 23.57
N GLY A 268 18.88 12.53 22.89
CA GLY A 268 19.19 12.32 21.48
C GLY A 268 18.21 13.05 20.56
N ASN A 269 18.68 14.14 19.96
CA ASN A 269 18.05 14.81 18.82
C ASN A 269 17.76 13.78 17.72
N GLY A 270 16.49 13.49 17.47
CA GLY A 270 16.03 12.32 16.70
C GLY A 270 16.65 12.22 15.31
N THR A 271 17.70 11.41 15.19
CA THR A 271 18.16 10.91 13.90
C THR A 271 17.06 10.06 13.32
N THR A 272 16.38 10.59 12.30
CA THR A 272 15.33 9.90 11.56
C THR A 272 15.88 8.56 11.07
N SER A 273 15.33 7.44 11.55
CA SER A 273 15.71 6.13 11.04
C SER A 273 15.50 6.09 9.54
N SER A 274 16.54 5.69 8.81
CA SER A 274 16.52 5.72 7.35
C SER A 274 15.95 4.41 6.80
N ASN A 275 14.70 4.10 7.13
CA ASN A 275 14.00 2.99 6.48
C ASN A 275 14.17 3.12 4.96
N LYS A 276 14.56 2.03 4.30
CA LYS A 276 14.80 1.99 2.86
C LYS A 276 14.16 0.75 2.27
N ALA A 277 13.64 0.91 1.06
CA ALA A 277 13.28 -0.20 0.21
C ALA A 277 14.34 -0.41 -0.86
N TYR A 278 14.60 -1.68 -1.15
CA TYR A 278 15.42 -2.13 -2.25
C TYR A 278 14.56 -2.98 -3.17
N LEU A 279 14.74 -2.78 -4.47
CA LEU A 279 14.24 -3.66 -5.50
C LEU A 279 15.43 -4.37 -6.12
N VAL A 280 15.39 -5.69 -6.20
CA VAL A 280 16.49 -6.52 -6.73
C VAL A 280 15.92 -7.41 -7.82
N ALA A 281 16.62 -7.55 -8.94
CA ALA A 281 16.24 -8.48 -9.99
C ALA A 281 16.25 -9.93 -9.45
N GLY A 282 15.13 -10.64 -9.53
CA GLY A 282 15.02 -12.03 -9.11
C GLY A 282 15.55 -13.01 -10.17
N ARG A 283 15.66 -12.55 -11.41
CA ARG A 283 16.23 -13.23 -12.57
C ARG A 283 16.72 -12.19 -13.57
N ASP A 284 17.35 -12.62 -14.64
CA ASP A 284 17.67 -11.73 -15.76
C ASP A 284 16.38 -11.12 -16.33
N ILE A 285 16.41 -9.80 -16.55
CA ILE A 285 15.31 -9.00 -17.12
C ILE A 285 15.83 -8.36 -18.39
N SER A 286 15.19 -8.65 -19.52
CA SER A 286 15.62 -8.09 -20.81
C SER A 286 15.19 -6.63 -20.96
N MET A 287 15.94 -5.85 -21.74
CA MET A 287 15.54 -4.51 -22.13
C MET A 287 14.12 -4.50 -22.74
N GLY A 288 13.28 -3.59 -22.26
CA GLY A 288 11.89 -3.45 -22.69
C GLY A 288 10.90 -4.38 -21.97
N GLU A 289 11.38 -5.33 -21.15
CA GLU A 289 10.53 -6.15 -20.30
C GLU A 289 9.96 -5.30 -19.15
N GLU A 290 8.72 -5.61 -18.75
CA GLU A 290 8.10 -5.01 -17.58
C GLU A 290 8.64 -5.67 -16.29
N ILE A 291 8.96 -4.84 -15.31
CA ILE A 291 9.42 -5.27 -13.98
C ILE A 291 8.18 -5.45 -13.10
N PHE A 292 8.07 -6.64 -12.50
CA PHE A 292 6.97 -7.06 -11.65
C PHE A 292 7.46 -7.49 -10.28
N ILE A 293 6.67 -7.15 -9.26
CA ILE A 293 6.86 -7.66 -7.89
C ILE A 293 5.65 -8.47 -7.44
N ASP A 294 5.89 -9.34 -6.48
CA ASP A 294 4.79 -9.98 -5.77
C ASP A 294 4.23 -9.04 -4.69
N TYR A 295 2.94 -8.69 -4.79
CA TYR A 295 2.22 -7.89 -3.81
C TYR A 295 1.77 -8.72 -2.62
N VAL A 296 1.44 -9.99 -2.84
CA VAL A 296 0.90 -10.90 -1.84
C VAL A 296 1.96 -11.98 -1.62
N PRO A 297 2.70 -11.96 -0.50
CA PRO A 297 3.70 -12.99 -0.26
C PRO A 297 3.08 -14.37 -0.42
N SER A 298 3.82 -15.30 -1.01
CA SER A 298 3.33 -16.66 -1.11
C SER A 298 3.30 -17.25 0.31
N ASP A 299 2.14 -17.74 0.74
CA ASP A 299 1.97 -18.37 2.07
C ASP A 299 2.77 -19.69 2.21
N ASP A 300 3.80 -19.92 1.39
CA ASP A 300 4.59 -21.15 1.25
C ASP A 300 5.41 -21.53 2.49
N ALA A 301 5.39 -20.71 3.55
CA ALA A 301 6.13 -21.02 4.78
C ALA A 301 5.36 -21.95 5.73
N ASP A 302 4.09 -22.27 5.48
CA ASP A 302 3.41 -23.35 6.20
C ASP A 302 3.82 -24.71 5.57
N GLU A 303 5.12 -25.03 5.66
CA GLU A 303 5.79 -26.24 5.16
C GLU A 303 5.15 -27.56 5.66
N ASP A 304 4.24 -27.50 6.64
CA ASP A 304 3.66 -28.66 7.32
C ASP A 304 2.34 -29.19 6.70
N ASN A 305 1.77 -28.54 5.68
CA ASN A 305 0.47 -28.94 5.09
C ASN A 305 0.59 -29.62 3.70
N ASP A 306 1.57 -30.51 3.53
CA ASP A 306 1.74 -31.36 2.33
C ASP A 306 0.69 -32.48 2.21
N LYS A 307 -0.58 -32.21 2.54
CA LYS A 307 -1.65 -33.22 2.56
C LYS A 307 -2.87 -32.81 1.73
N GLY A 308 -2.72 -32.83 0.41
CA GLY A 308 -3.83 -33.10 -0.52
C GLY A 308 -4.06 -32.05 -1.62
N GLY A 309 -4.05 -32.49 -2.87
CA GLY A 309 -4.12 -31.67 -4.09
C GLY A 309 -5.44 -30.91 -4.38
N ASP A 310 -6.32 -30.72 -3.39
CA ASP A 310 -7.50 -29.84 -3.52
C ASP A 310 -7.20 -28.38 -3.09
N ASP A 311 -5.99 -28.10 -2.59
CA ASP A 311 -5.65 -26.80 -2.00
C ASP A 311 -5.18 -25.72 -2.98
N ASP A 312 -4.73 -26.07 -4.19
CA ASP A 312 -4.18 -25.10 -5.15
C ASP A 312 -5.22 -24.09 -5.64
N ASP A 313 -6.42 -24.55 -5.99
CA ASP A 313 -7.50 -23.66 -6.44
C ASP A 313 -7.99 -22.75 -5.30
N HIS A 314 -8.05 -23.27 -4.07
CA HIS A 314 -8.37 -22.48 -2.89
C HIS A 314 -7.31 -21.42 -2.59
N ARG A 315 -6.03 -21.79 -2.64
CA ARG A 315 -4.90 -20.88 -2.46
C ARG A 315 -4.89 -19.78 -3.51
N ARG A 316 -5.08 -20.16 -4.78
CA ARG A 316 -5.22 -19.22 -5.90
C ARG A 316 -6.39 -18.26 -5.70
N GLN A 317 -7.55 -18.76 -5.28
CA GLN A 317 -8.72 -17.92 -5.03
C GLN A 317 -8.50 -16.95 -3.86
N ARG A 318 -7.90 -17.40 -2.75
CA ARG A 318 -7.53 -16.53 -1.61
C ARG A 318 -6.61 -15.40 -2.05
N ARG A 319 -5.64 -15.72 -2.90
CA ARG A 319 -4.70 -14.75 -3.46
C ARG A 319 -5.40 -13.71 -4.34
N LEU A 320 -6.29 -14.13 -5.24
CA LEU A 320 -7.11 -13.22 -6.06
C LEU A 320 -8.03 -12.36 -5.21
N ASP A 321 -8.61 -12.91 -4.14
CA ASP A 321 -9.45 -12.17 -3.21
C ASP A 321 -8.64 -11.14 -2.41
N SER A 322 -7.43 -11.48 -1.98
CA SER A 322 -6.50 -10.54 -1.35
C SER A 322 -6.17 -9.37 -2.28
N LEU A 323 -5.79 -9.68 -3.53
CA LEU A 323 -5.50 -8.66 -4.54
C LEU A 323 -6.69 -7.74 -4.83
N ARG A 324 -7.89 -8.33 -4.96
CA ARG A 324 -9.12 -7.58 -5.18
C ARG A 324 -9.47 -6.71 -3.98
N ASN A 325 -9.32 -7.22 -2.76
CA ASN A 325 -9.69 -6.51 -1.55
C ASN A 325 -8.70 -5.39 -1.21
N GLN A 326 -7.40 -5.59 -1.45
CA GLN A 326 -6.37 -4.60 -1.11
C GLN A 326 -6.08 -3.62 -2.25
N TYR A 327 -6.06 -4.07 -3.50
CA TYR A 327 -5.60 -3.27 -4.64
C TYR A 327 -6.68 -3.05 -5.71
N ASN A 328 -7.89 -3.59 -5.51
CA ASN A 328 -9.03 -3.44 -6.42
C ASN A 328 -8.77 -3.84 -7.88
N PHE A 329 -7.95 -4.87 -8.10
CA PHE A 329 -7.76 -5.47 -9.43
C PHE A 329 -7.76 -6.99 -9.36
N ARG A 330 -7.84 -7.64 -10.54
CA ARG A 330 -7.64 -9.08 -10.70
C ARG A 330 -6.37 -9.31 -11.49
N CYS A 331 -5.46 -10.12 -10.96
CA CYS A 331 -4.22 -10.45 -11.64
C CYS A 331 -4.49 -11.33 -12.87
N GLN A 332 -3.80 -11.00 -13.96
CA GLN A 332 -3.90 -11.67 -15.26
C GLN A 332 -2.58 -12.36 -15.66
N CYS A 333 -1.68 -12.59 -14.70
CA CYS A 333 -0.46 -13.33 -14.98
C CYS A 333 -0.79 -14.77 -15.44
N PRO A 334 0.16 -15.47 -16.10
CA PRO A 334 -0.11 -16.81 -16.62
C PRO A 334 -0.56 -17.83 -15.56
N GLU A 335 -0.20 -17.65 -14.29
CA GLU A 335 -0.73 -18.43 -13.15
C GLU A 335 -2.26 -18.38 -13.04
N HIS A 336 -2.89 -17.31 -13.55
CA HIS A 336 -4.31 -17.05 -13.42
C HIS A 336 -5.08 -16.98 -14.75
N SER A 337 -4.41 -16.91 -15.89
CA SER A 337 -5.04 -16.81 -17.21
C SER A 337 -5.15 -18.14 -17.96
N ALA A 338 -4.50 -19.21 -17.51
CA ALA A 338 -4.42 -20.48 -18.24
C ALA A 338 -5.63 -21.43 -18.08
N ARG A 339 -6.80 -20.95 -17.62
CA ARG A 339 -8.02 -21.77 -17.49
C ARG A 339 -9.25 -21.06 -18.01
#